data_AF-A0A8X6MH57-F1
#
_entry.id   AF-A0A8X6MH57-F1
#
_cell.length_a   1.000
_cell.length_b   1.000
_cell.length_c   1.000
_cell.angle_alpha   90.00
_cell.angle_beta   90.00
_cell.angle_gamma   90.00
#
_symmetry.space_group_name_H-M   'P 1'
#
loop_
_entity.id
_entity.type
_entity.pdbx_description
1 polymer ?
#
loop_
_entity_poly.entity_id
_entity_poly.type
_entity_poly.pdbx_seq_one_letter_code
_entity_poly.pdbx_strand_id
1 'polypeptide(L)'
;MFVGGIIRIFVSISTYFFQLADSFHAFENCVTMAPVPESDKLLQEVDNYIRSNDVMIFSKTTCPFCNKVKALLSSMGIQFTVLELDTLENGPQMQKAMAERVGRSSVPQVFIRGQHCWRL
;
A
#
# COMPACT_ATOMS: atom_id res chain seq x y z
N MET A 1 53.73 -34.88 -19.53
CA MET A 1 52.62 -35.00 -18.55
C MET A 1 52.30 -33.62 -17.98
N PHE A 2 51.47 -32.83 -18.66
CA PHE A 2 50.98 -31.53 -18.17
C PHE A 2 49.56 -31.29 -18.69
N VAL A 3 48.66 -32.23 -18.42
CA VAL A 3 47.21 -32.13 -18.62
C VAL A 3 46.54 -32.31 -17.26
N GLY A 4 46.77 -31.36 -16.35
CA GLY A 4 46.24 -31.40 -14.98
C GLY A 4 45.95 -30.04 -14.35
N GLY A 5 46.32 -28.93 -15.02
CA GLY A 5 46.14 -27.57 -14.50
C GLY A 5 44.84 -26.88 -14.93
N ILE A 6 44.25 -27.24 -16.08
CA ILE A 6 43.05 -26.58 -16.61
C ILE A 6 41.77 -27.08 -15.91
N ILE A 7 41.74 -28.35 -15.50
CA ILE A 7 40.57 -28.95 -14.82
C ILE A 7 40.38 -28.35 -13.41
N ARG A 8 41.45 -27.92 -12.72
CA ARG A 8 41.34 -27.34 -11.37
C ARG A 8 40.71 -25.94 -11.36
N ILE A 9 40.85 -25.16 -12.43
CA ILE A 9 40.21 -23.85 -12.56
C ILE A 9 38.70 -24.01 -12.76
N PHE A 10 38.27 -25.01 -13.53
CA PHE A 10 36.85 -25.28 -13.79
C PHE A 10 36.10 -25.76 -12.54
N VAL A 11 36.70 -26.62 -11.72
CA VAL A 11 36.07 -27.07 -10.47
C VAL A 11 35.95 -25.92 -9.47
N SER A 12 36.94 -25.01 -9.42
CA SER A 12 36.90 -23.87 -8.51
C SER A 12 35.84 -22.82 -8.89
N ILE A 13 35.64 -22.52 -10.18
CA ILE A 13 34.61 -21.56 -10.62
C ILE A 13 33.19 -22.13 -10.38
N SER A 14 33.03 -23.45 -10.50
CA SER A 14 31.74 -24.11 -10.20
C SER A 14 31.40 -24.12 -8.72
N THR A 15 32.37 -24.26 -7.81
CA THR A 15 32.11 -24.20 -6.37
C THR A 15 31.87 -22.78 -5.86
N TYR A 16 32.49 -21.75 -6.47
CA TYR A 16 32.14 -20.35 -6.17
C TYR A 16 30.71 -20.01 -6.60
N PHE A 17 30.24 -20.54 -7.72
CA PHE A 17 28.86 -20.36 -8.16
C PHE A 17 27.86 -21.06 -7.23
N PHE A 18 28.20 -22.25 -6.73
CA PHE A 18 27.39 -22.98 -5.76
C PHE A 18 27.36 -22.29 -4.37
N GLN A 19 28.47 -21.72 -3.90
CA GLN A 19 28.52 -21.03 -2.60
C GLN A 19 27.68 -19.73 -2.56
N LEU A 20 27.42 -19.10 -3.71
CA LEU A 20 26.51 -17.95 -3.84
C LEU A 20 25.03 -18.36 -3.86
N ALA A 21 24.72 -19.60 -4.28
CA ALA A 21 23.36 -20.13 -4.27
C ALA A 21 22.88 -20.49 -2.86
N ASP A 22 23.77 -20.90 -1.96
CA ASP A 22 23.45 -21.15 -0.54
C ASP A 22 23.04 -19.89 0.23
N SER A 23 23.43 -18.69 -0.26
CA SER A 23 22.95 -17.42 0.30
C SER A 23 21.54 -17.05 -0.16
N PHE A 24 21.03 -17.68 -1.22
CA PHE A 24 19.66 -17.46 -1.73
C PHE A 24 18.63 -18.37 -1.05
N HIS A 25 19.04 -19.55 -0.57
CA HIS A 25 18.14 -20.49 0.10
C HIS A 25 17.74 -20.07 1.52
N ALA A 26 18.45 -19.12 2.13
CA ALA A 26 18.00 -18.45 3.34
C ALA A 26 16.82 -17.48 3.10
N PHE A 27 16.57 -17.09 1.83
CA PHE A 27 15.50 -16.17 1.48
C PHE A 27 14.14 -16.87 1.30
N GLU A 28 14.13 -18.11 0.77
CA GLU A 28 12.86 -18.82 0.52
C GLU A 28 12.26 -19.48 1.77
N ASN A 29 13.07 -19.83 2.77
CA ASN A 29 12.57 -20.48 4.00
C ASN A 29 12.25 -19.53 5.16
N CYS A 30 12.30 -18.21 4.93
CA CYS A 30 11.72 -17.19 5.83
C CYS A 30 10.28 -16.82 5.42
N VAL A 31 9.76 -17.36 4.31
CA VAL A 31 8.37 -17.16 3.84
C VAL A 31 7.39 -18.10 4.57
N THR A 32 7.67 -18.48 5.81
CA THR A 32 6.55 -18.75 6.74
C THR A 32 5.97 -17.39 7.11
N MET A 33 5.12 -16.88 6.23
CA MET A 33 4.40 -15.63 6.41
C MET A 33 3.65 -15.71 7.74
N ALA A 34 4.17 -14.99 8.74
CA ALA A 34 3.32 -14.51 9.83
C ALA A 34 2.06 -13.88 9.18
N PRO A 35 0.86 -14.06 9.74
CA PRO A 35 -0.32 -13.41 9.22
C PRO A 35 0.00 -11.93 9.02
N VAL A 36 -0.08 -11.48 7.75
CA VAL A 36 0.16 -10.09 7.36
C VAL A 36 -0.62 -9.24 8.36
N PRO A 37 0.04 -8.30 9.07
CA PRO A 37 -0.65 -7.54 10.10
C PRO A 37 -1.84 -6.84 9.43
N GLU A 38 -3.01 -6.94 10.07
CA GLU A 38 -4.29 -6.48 9.53
C GLU A 38 -4.23 -5.04 9.00
N SER A 39 -3.34 -4.20 9.55
CA SER A 39 -3.02 -2.85 9.08
C SER A 39 -2.57 -2.78 7.62
N ASP A 40 -1.72 -3.70 7.16
CA ASP A 40 -1.16 -3.66 5.80
C ASP A 40 -2.25 -3.95 4.75
N LYS A 41 -3.19 -4.83 5.07
CA LYS A 41 -4.34 -5.13 4.21
C LYS A 41 -5.25 -3.91 4.06
N LEU A 42 -5.49 -3.18 5.15
CA LEU A 42 -6.33 -1.98 5.14
C LEU A 42 -5.65 -0.81 4.43
N LEU A 43 -4.33 -0.66 4.57
CA LEU A 43 -3.54 0.30 3.80
C LEU A 43 -3.66 0.04 2.30
N GLN A 44 -3.54 -1.22 1.88
CA GLN A 44 -3.75 -1.60 0.48
C GLN A 44 -5.17 -1.30 0.01
N GLU A 45 -6.18 -1.49 0.86
CA GLU A 45 -7.57 -1.17 0.52
C GLU A 45 -7.77 0.34 0.32
N VAL A 46 -7.22 1.16 1.22
CA VAL A 46 -7.21 2.64 1.08
C VAL A 46 -6.53 3.06 -0.23
N ASP A 47 -5.39 2.45 -0.54
CA ASP A 47 -4.66 2.65 -1.80
C ASP A 47 -5.50 2.29 -3.03
N ASN A 48 -6.23 1.18 -2.95
CA ASN A 48 -7.10 0.72 -4.03
C ASN A 48 -8.25 1.71 -4.27
N TYR A 49 -8.91 2.23 -3.22
CA TYR A 49 -9.95 3.25 -3.38
C TYR A 49 -9.40 4.52 -4.03
N ILE A 50 -8.22 4.96 -3.60
CA ILE A 50 -7.59 6.19 -4.11
C ILE A 50 -7.09 6.04 -5.55
N ARG A 51 -6.67 4.84 -5.97
CA ARG A 51 -6.20 4.57 -7.33
C ARG A 51 -7.32 4.24 -8.32
N SER A 52 -8.43 3.70 -7.84
CA SER A 52 -9.60 3.34 -8.67
C SER A 52 -10.53 4.51 -8.96
N ASN A 53 -10.42 5.62 -8.21
CA ASN A 53 -11.28 6.79 -8.35
C ASN A 53 -10.45 8.05 -8.63
N ASP A 54 -10.87 8.84 -9.63
CA ASP A 54 -10.22 10.13 -9.93
C ASP A 54 -10.37 11.13 -8.78
N VAL A 55 -11.53 11.14 -8.11
CA VAL A 55 -11.78 11.92 -6.90
C VAL A 55 -12.38 11.02 -5.83
N MET A 56 -11.64 10.81 -4.75
CA MET A 56 -12.04 9.96 -3.62
C MET A 56 -12.17 10.79 -2.35
N ILE A 57 -13.29 10.66 -1.65
CA ILE A 57 -13.59 11.38 -0.41
C ILE A 57 -13.85 10.38 0.72
N PHE A 58 -13.01 10.40 1.74
CA PHE A 58 -13.26 9.69 2.98
C PHE A 58 -14.01 10.62 3.94
N SER A 59 -15.19 10.16 4.38
CA SER A 59 -16.20 10.98 5.04
C SER A 59 -16.77 10.26 6.27
N LYS A 60 -17.54 11.00 7.07
CA LYS A 60 -18.48 10.45 8.04
C LYS A 60 -19.84 11.10 7.85
N THR A 61 -20.92 10.32 7.99
CA THR A 61 -22.30 10.82 7.79
C THR A 61 -22.66 11.95 8.75
N THR A 62 -22.11 11.93 9.96
CA THR A 62 -22.34 12.92 11.02
C THR A 62 -21.51 14.20 10.89
N CYS A 63 -20.64 14.31 9.87
CA CYS A 63 -19.70 15.43 9.76
C CYS A 63 -20.21 16.57 8.85
N PRO A 64 -20.44 17.79 9.38
CA PRO A 64 -20.91 18.91 8.57
C PRO A 64 -19.88 19.40 7.54
N PHE A 65 -18.58 19.25 7.81
CA PHE A 65 -17.52 19.62 6.86
C PHE A 65 -17.48 18.69 5.64
N CYS A 66 -17.76 17.39 5.83
CA CYS A 66 -17.85 16.44 4.72
C CYS A 66 -18.99 16.82 3.76
N ASN A 67 -20.13 17.26 4.30
CA ASN A 67 -21.26 17.71 3.48
C ASN A 67 -20.91 18.97 2.65
N LYS A 68 -20.15 19.91 3.22
CA LYS A 68 -19.67 21.10 2.48
C LYS A 68 -18.77 20.72 1.30
N VAL A 69 -17.83 19.79 1.51
CA VAL A 69 -16.92 19.32 0.44
C VAL A 69 -17.69 18.61 -0.67
N LYS A 70 -18.64 17.72 -0.32
CA LYS A 70 -19.51 17.05 -1.30
C LYS A 70 -20.34 18.06 -2.10
N ALA A 71 -20.93 19.05 -1.43
CA ALA A 71 -21.71 20.10 -2.08
C ALA A 71 -20.84 20.96 -3.00
N LEU A 72 -19.61 21.31 -2.57
CA LEU A 72 -18.67 22.08 -3.38
C LEU A 72 -18.30 21.33 -4.67
N LEU A 73 -17.89 20.06 -4.56
CA LEU A 73 -17.53 19.26 -5.73
C LEU A 73 -18.73 19.02 -6.66
N SER A 74 -19.91 18.80 -6.08
CA SER A 74 -21.16 18.70 -6.84
C SER A 74 -21.51 19.99 -7.57
N SER A 75 -21.33 21.15 -6.94
CA SER A 75 -21.57 22.46 -7.58
C SER A 75 -20.63 22.75 -8.74
N MET A 76 -19.44 22.14 -8.74
CA MET A 76 -18.47 22.22 -9.83
C MET A 76 -18.74 21.18 -10.93
N GLY A 77 -19.73 20.30 -10.77
CA GLY A 77 -20.01 19.21 -11.71
C GLY A 77 -18.93 18.12 -11.73
N ILE A 78 -18.12 18.03 -10.67
CA ILE A 78 -17.06 17.02 -10.56
C ILE A 78 -17.68 15.73 -10.03
N GLN A 79 -17.46 14.62 -10.74
CA GLN A 79 -17.83 13.29 -10.24
C GLN A 79 -16.83 12.85 -9.18
N PHE A 80 -17.35 12.34 -8.06
CA PHE A 80 -16.54 11.88 -6.94
C PHE A 80 -17.15 10.64 -6.29
N THR A 81 -16.30 9.85 -5.65
CA THR A 81 -16.68 8.67 -4.87
C THR A 81 -16.53 8.99 -3.38
N VAL A 82 -17.50 8.58 -2.58
CA VAL A 82 -17.50 8.76 -1.12
C VAL A 82 -17.42 7.42 -0.42
N LEU A 83 -16.54 7.31 0.57
CA LEU A 83 -16.54 6.21 1.53
C LEU A 83 -16.88 6.76 2.91
N GLU A 84 -18.04 6.38 3.42
CA GLU A 84 -18.50 6.74 4.76
C GLU A 84 -17.89 5.75 5.77
N LEU A 85 -16.93 6.23 6.55
CA LEU A 85 -16.18 5.36 7.47
C LEU A 85 -17.04 4.91 8.65
N ASP A 86 -18.03 5.70 9.05
CA ASP A 86 -18.90 5.40 10.18
C ASP A 86 -19.98 4.34 9.86
N THR A 87 -20.19 4.03 8.58
CA THR A 87 -21.13 2.97 8.16
C THR A 87 -20.44 1.62 7.98
N LEU A 88 -19.11 1.57 8.08
CA LEU A 88 -18.32 0.36 7.87
C LEU A 88 -17.93 -0.28 9.20
N GLU A 89 -18.01 -1.60 9.26
CA GLU A 89 -17.60 -2.37 10.44
C GLU A 89 -16.12 -2.18 10.77
N ASN A 90 -15.27 -2.17 9.74
CA ASN A 90 -13.84 -1.90 9.84
C ASN A 90 -13.48 -0.40 9.73
N GLY A 91 -14.47 0.49 9.86
CA GLY A 91 -14.32 1.94 9.73
C GLY A 91 -13.20 2.54 10.59
N PRO A 92 -13.14 2.26 11.91
CA PRO A 92 -12.07 2.75 12.78
C PRO A 92 -10.67 2.29 12.34
N GLN A 93 -10.54 1.05 11.89
CA GLN A 93 -9.28 0.48 11.43
C GLN A 93 -8.85 1.11 10.10
N MET A 94 -9.79 1.33 9.16
CA MET A 94 -9.50 2.08 7.94
C MET A 94 -9.12 3.53 8.23
N GLN A 95 -9.77 4.19 9.19
CA GLN A 95 -9.41 5.55 9.60
C GLN A 95 -7.98 5.61 10.14
N LYS A 96 -7.54 4.56 10.86
CA LYS A 96 -6.15 4.42 11.31
C LYS A 96 -5.20 4.20 10.13
N ALA A 97 -5.52 3.31 9.21
CA ALA A 97 -4.71 3.08 8.00
C ALA A 97 -4.55 4.38 7.17
N MET A 98 -5.62 5.15 6.99
CA MET A 98 -5.50 6.47 6.36
C MET A 98 -4.58 7.43 7.13
N ALA A 99 -4.66 7.41 8.46
CA ALA A 99 -3.80 8.22 9.30
C ALA A 99 -2.33 7.80 9.20
N GLU A 100 -2.04 6.51 9.04
CA GLU A 100 -0.70 6.00 8.76
C GLU A 100 -0.19 6.46 7.39
N ARG A 101 -1.06 6.50 6.38
CA ARG A 101 -0.70 6.95 5.02
C ARG A 101 -0.44 8.45 4.91
N VAL A 102 -1.29 9.27 5.53
CA VAL A 102 -1.30 10.74 5.34
C VAL A 102 -0.80 11.51 6.56
N GLY A 103 -0.67 10.85 7.71
CA GLY A 103 -0.31 11.48 8.99
C GLY A 103 -1.48 12.17 9.69
N ARG A 104 -2.73 11.96 9.25
CA ARG A 104 -3.92 12.60 9.81
C ARG A 104 -5.13 11.67 9.83
N SER A 105 -5.85 11.61 10.94
CA SER A 105 -7.06 10.79 11.10
C SER A 105 -8.36 11.55 10.89
N SER A 106 -8.34 12.88 10.78
CA SER A 106 -9.55 13.69 10.64
C SER A 106 -10.21 13.48 9.27
N VAL A 107 -11.54 13.53 9.24
CA VAL A 107 -12.34 13.68 8.03
C VAL A 107 -12.78 15.14 7.87
N PRO A 108 -13.04 15.64 6.64
CA PRO A 108 -12.90 14.95 5.36
C PRO A 108 -11.44 14.76 4.94
N GLN A 109 -11.13 13.65 4.26
CA GLN A 109 -9.89 13.50 3.47
C GLN A 109 -10.26 13.34 2.00
N VAL A 110 -9.66 14.16 1.15
CA VAL A 110 -9.94 14.16 -0.29
C VAL A 110 -8.68 13.84 -1.06
N PHE A 111 -8.82 12.96 -2.04
CA PHE A 111 -7.75 12.59 -2.96
C PHE A 111 -8.20 12.86 -4.38
N ILE A 112 -7.34 13.53 -5.14
CA ILE A 112 -7.56 13.81 -6.56
C ILE A 112 -6.41 13.18 -7.32
N ARG A 113 -6.70 12.22 -8.21
CA ARG A 113 -5.71 11.48 -9.01
C ARG A 113 -4.57 10.90 -8.17
N GLY A 114 -4.90 10.31 -7.04
CA GLY A 114 -3.93 9.73 -6.11
C GLY A 114 -3.24 10.72 -5.17
N GLN A 115 -3.40 12.03 -5.37
CA GLN A 115 -2.77 13.06 -4.55
C GLN A 115 -3.70 13.51 -3.42
N HIS A 116 -3.21 13.54 -2.19
CA HIS A 116 -3.96 14.03 -1.03
C HIS A 116 -4.11 15.56 -1.09
N CYS A 117 -5.35 16.03 -1.12
CA CYS A 117 -5.71 17.44 -1.17
C CYS A 117 -6.12 17.93 0.23
N TRP A 118 -5.24 18.69 0.87
CA TRP A 118 -5.41 19.23 2.22
C TRP A 118 -6.02 20.65 2.25
N ARG A 119 -6.20 21.28 1.08
CA ARG A 119 -6.75 22.62 0.92
C ARG A 119 -7.80 22.58 -0.20
N LEU A 120 -9.07 22.49 0.20
CA LEU A 120 -10.27 22.66 -0.64
C LEU A 120 -11.16 23.72 -0.03
#